data_AF-A0A2D5VJE4-F1
#
_entry.id   AF-A0A2D5VJE4-F1
#
_cell.length_a   1.000
_cell.length_b   1.000
_cell.length_c   1.000
_cell.angle_alpha   90.00
_cell.angle_beta   90.00
_cell.angle_gamma   90.00
#
_symmetry.space_group_name_H-M   'P 1'
#
loop_
_entity.id
_entity.type
_entity.pdbx_description
1 polymer ?
#
loop_
_entity_poly.entity_id
_entity_poly.type
_entity_poly.pdbx_seq_one_letter_code
_entity_poly.pdbx_strand_id
1 'polypeptide(L)' 'MTKALDRNTGRTMAWVVAGGSAAAVRRLYSKLEQLSECLFYTDDWDAWANVLPAERYVIGKKHTTSTEQDNPRR' A
#
# COMPACT_ATOMS: atom_id res chain seq x y z
N MET A 1 -5.31 -7.94 -6.65
CA MET A 1 -4.58 -6.77 -7.19
C MET A 1 -4.14 -5.94 -6.01
N THR A 2 -2.87 -5.55 -5.93
CA THR A 2 -2.36 -4.70 -4.84
C THR A 2 -2.12 -3.30 -5.39
N LYS A 3 -2.69 -2.29 -4.74
CA LYS A 3 -2.63 -0.88 -5.16
C LYS A 3 -2.05 -0.02 -4.04
N ALA A 4 -1.41 1.08 -4.43
CA ALA A 4 -1.04 2.17 -3.54
C ALA A 4 -1.80 3.42 -3.98
N LEU A 5 -2.42 4.10 -3.01
CA LEU A 5 -3.18 5.31 -3.21
C LEU A 5 -2.50 6.46 -2.48
N ASP A 6 -2.52 7.64 -3.08
CA ASP A 6 -2.23 8.86 -2.33
C ASP A 6 -3.31 9.06 -1.27
N ARG A 7 -2.89 9.25 -0.03
CA ARG A 7 -3.80 9.35 1.12
C ARG A 7 -4.71 10.57 1.04
N ASN A 8 -4.21 11.69 0.52
CA ASN A 8 -4.94 12.95 0.55
C ASN A 8 -5.98 13.05 -0.57
N THR A 9 -5.65 12.54 -1.76
CA THR A 9 -6.47 12.67 -2.97
C THR A 9 -7.19 11.40 -3.37
N GLY A 10 -6.83 10.25 -2.80
CA GLY A 10 -7.32 8.93 -3.20
C GLY A 10 -6.83 8.49 -4.59
N ARG A 11 -5.97 9.28 -5.24
CA ARG A 11 -5.46 8.97 -6.58
C ARG A 11 -4.57 7.74 -6.53
N THR A 12 -4.69 6.90 -7.54
CA THR A 12 -3.83 5.72 -7.63
C THR A 12 -2.41 6.13 -8.02
N MET A 13 -1.44 5.81 -7.17
CA MET A 13 -0.01 6.10 -7.40
C MET A 13 0.68 4.94 -8.14
N ALA A 14 0.35 3.71 -7.77
CA ALA A 14 0.88 2.52 -8.42
C ALA A 14 -0.02 1.30 -8.17
N TRP A 15 0.10 0.30 -9.03
CA TRP A 15 -0.51 -1.00 -8.81
C TRP A 15 0.29 -2.14 -9.41
N VAL A 16 0.04 -3.34 -8.89
CA VAL A 16 0.53 -4.60 -9.44
C VAL A 16 -0.59 -5.64 -9.50
N VAL A 17 -0.66 -6.37 -10.60
CA VAL A 17 -1.53 -7.54 -10.73
C VAL A 17 -0.74 -8.75 -10.28
N ALA A 18 -0.75 -9.00 -8.97
CA ALA A 18 -0.16 -10.17 -8.35
C ALA A 18 -0.94 -10.51 -7.08
N GLY A 19 -1.06 -11.80 -6.77
CA GLY A 19 -1.97 -12.32 -5.76
C GLY A 19 -1.47 -12.17 -4.32
N GLY A 20 -1.38 -10.94 -3.81
CA GLY A 20 -1.14 -10.70 -2.38
C GLY A 20 0.07 -11.48 -1.84
N SER A 21 1.19 -11.48 -2.57
CA SER A 21 2.42 -12.14 -2.17
C SER A 21 3.50 -11.12 -1.82
N ALA A 22 4.51 -11.51 -1.03
CA ALA A 22 5.65 -10.64 -0.76
C ALA A 22 6.35 -10.14 -2.04
N ALA A 23 6.35 -10.94 -3.10
CA ALA A 23 6.87 -10.53 -4.42
C ALA A 23 6.02 -9.39 -5.04
N ALA A 24 4.69 -9.43 -4.87
CA ALA A 24 3.81 -8.34 -5.28
C ALA A 24 4.13 -7.06 -4.52
N VAL A 25 4.31 -7.17 -3.21
CA VAL A 25 4.65 -6.04 -2.32
C VAL A 25 5.97 -5.40 -2.72
N ARG A 26 7.02 -6.19 -2.95
CA ARG A 26 8.33 -5.70 -3.42
C ARG A 26 8.24 -4.97 -4.75
N ARG A 27 7.51 -5.54 -5.72
CA ARG A 27 7.32 -4.94 -7.05
C ARG A 27 6.48 -3.66 -7.01
N LEU A 28 5.58 -3.56 -6.04
CA LEU A 28 4.82 -2.33 -5.81
C LEU A 28 5.70 -1.27 -5.15
N TYR A 29 6.48 -1.64 -4.13
CA TYR A 29 7.39 -0.73 -3.45
C TYR A 29 8.49 -0.19 -4.38
N SER A 30 9.05 -0.99 -5.29
CA SER A 30 10.04 -0.51 -6.27
C SER A 30 9.50 0.58 -7.21
N LYS A 31 8.17 0.72 -7.33
CA LYS A 31 7.55 1.83 -8.07
C LYS A 31 7.40 3.10 -7.22
N LEU A 32 7.55 3.00 -5.91
CA LEU A 32 7.30 4.06 -4.95
C LEU A 32 8.56 4.48 -4.20
N GLU A 33 9.64 3.69 -4.24
CA GLU A 33 10.88 3.96 -3.49
C GLU A 33 11.54 5.30 -3.85
N GLN A 34 11.29 5.78 -5.07
CA GLN A 34 11.69 7.11 -5.54
C GLN A 34 11.03 8.28 -4.79
N LEU A 35 9.95 8.02 -4.04
CA LEU A 35 9.31 9.00 -3.18
C LEU A 35 10.06 9.08 -1.85
N SER A 36 10.87 10.12 -1.68
CA SER A 36 11.75 10.30 -0.52
C SER A 36 11.00 10.77 0.74
N GLU A 37 9.94 11.55 0.59
CA GLU A 37 9.23 12.21 1.69
C GLU A 37 7.79 11.69 1.85
N CYS A 38 7.64 10.38 2.01
CA CYS A 38 6.33 9.73 2.13
C CYS A 38 6.29 8.70 3.27
N LEU A 39 5.11 8.59 3.89
CA LEU A 39 4.79 7.55 4.86
C LEU A 39 3.86 6.52 4.22
N PHE A 40 4.17 5.25 4.44
CA PHE A 40 3.38 4.12 3.96
C PHE A 40 2.46 3.62 5.06
N TYR A 41 1.16 3.65 4.78
CA TYR A 41 0.13 3.11 5.66
C TYR A 41 -0.38 1.82 5.06
N THR A 42 -0.33 0.74 5.84
CA THR A 42 -0.88 -0.56 5.41
C THR A 42 -1.73 -1.15 6.52
N ASP A 43 -2.61 -2.07 6.14
CA ASP A 43 -3.17 -3.00 7.11
C ASP A 43 -2.07 -3.89 7.70
N ASP A 44 -2.37 -4.47 8.86
CA ASP A 44 -1.47 -5.32 9.63
C ASP A 44 -1.24 -6.66 8.90
N TRP A 45 -0.36 -6.63 7.90
CA TRP A 45 0.01 -7.77 7.10
C TRP A 45 1.53 -7.86 6.97
N ASP A 46 2.07 -8.98 7.45
CA ASP A 46 3.50 -9.26 7.66
C ASP A 46 4.38 -9.04 6.40
N ALA A 47 3.81 -9.23 5.21
CA ALA A 47 4.53 -9.03 3.96
C ALA A 47 5.02 -7.58 3.78
N TRP A 48 4.34 -6.59 4.36
CA TRP A 48 4.74 -5.18 4.29
C TRP A 48 5.85 -4.84 5.28
N ALA A 49 5.84 -5.43 6.48
CA ALA A 49 6.87 -5.22 7.49
C ALA A 49 8.27 -5.64 7.02
N ASN A 50 8.34 -6.64 6.14
CA ASN A 50 9.60 -7.14 5.57
C ASN A 50 10.10 -6.35 4.34
N VAL A 51 9.34 -5.39 3.83
CA VAL A 51 9.65 -4.66 2.59
C VAL A 51 9.77 -3.16 2.82
N LEU A 52 8.94 -2.60 3.69
CA LEU A 52 8.94 -1.17 3.95
C LEU A 52 10.00 -0.80 4.99
N PRO A 53 10.66 0.35 4.86
CA PRO A 53 11.55 0.87 5.89
C PRO A 53 10.74 1.18 7.15
N ALA A 54 11.19 0.69 8.30
CA ALA A 54 10.50 0.89 9.58
C ALA A 54 10.24 2.37 9.91
N GLU A 55 11.17 3.25 9.53
CA GLU A 55 11.07 4.71 9.73
C GLU A 55 9.95 5.37 8.91
N ARG A 56 9.50 4.72 7.82
CA ARG A 56 8.46 5.21 6.91
C ARG A 56 7.21 4.36 6.94
N TYR A 57 7.10 3.42 7.88
CA TYR A 57 6.04 2.42 7.93
C TYR A 57 5.12 2.62 9.12
N VAL A 58 3.82 2.79 8.85
CA VAL A 58 2.77 2.93 9.86
C VAL A 58 1.75 1.82 9.68
N ILE A 59 1.63 0.96 10.70
CA ILE A 59 0.62 -0.10 10.79
C ILE A 59 -0.62 0.45 11.50
N GLY A 60 -1.80 0.27 10.92
CA GLY A 60 -3.03 0.46 11.69
C GLY A 60 -4.29 0.68 10.85
N LYS A 61 -5.36 0.00 11.27
CA LYS A 61 -6.72 0.13 10.70
C LYS A 61 -7.35 1.52 10.88
N LYS A 62 -6.77 2.38 11.71
CA LYS A 62 -7.29 3.73 12.01
C LYS A 62 -7.11 4.72 10.84
N HIS A 63 -6.31 4.37 9.83
CA HIS A 63 -6.02 5.24 8.68
C HIS A 63 -6.22 4.57 7.31
N THR A 64 -6.64 3.30 7.25
CA THR A 64 -6.89 2.55 6.00
C THR A 64 -8.35 2.62 5.51
N THR A 65 -9.14 3.62 5.93
CA THR A 65 -10.57 3.76 5.60
C THR A 65 -10.90 3.85 4.10
N SER A 66 -9.91 3.99 3.19
CA SER A 66 -10.16 4.24 1.77
C SER A 66 -9.90 3.08 0.81
N THR A 67 -9.35 1.93 1.25
CA THR A 67 -9.07 0.82 0.31
C THR A 67 -10.28 -0.12 0.11
N GLU A 68 -11.31 -0.03 0.96
CA GLU A 68 -12.49 -0.89 0.92
C GLU A 68 -13.77 -0.14 0.47
N GLN A 69 -13.64 0.87 -0.41
CA GLN A 69 -14.80 1.56 -1.00
C GLN A 69 -15.08 1.24 -2.47
N ASP A 70 -14.37 0.28 -3.06
CA ASP A 70 -14.62 -0.19 -4.44
C ASP A 70 -14.94 -1.69 -4.46
N ASN A 71 -16.03 -2.04 -3.77
CA ASN A 71 -16.79 -3.25 -4.07
C ASN A 71 -18.13 -2.78 -4.67
N PRO A 72 -18.31 -2.77 -6.00
CA PRO A 72 -19.65 -2.58 -6.55
C PRO A 72 -20.51 -3.74 -6.05
N ARG A 73 -21.38 -3.45 -5.08
CA ARG A 73 -22.49 -4.35 -4.76
C ARG A 73 -23.46 -4.28 -5.93
N ARG A 74 -23.64 -5.45 -6.56
CA ARG A 74 -24.60 -5.82 -7.61
C ARG A 74 -24.23 -5.46 -9.05
#